data_AF-A0A6B2Z9Q3-F1
#
_entry.id   AF-A0A6B2Z9Q3-F1
#
_cell.length_a   1.000
_cell.length_b   1.000
_cell.length_c   1.000
_cell.angle_alpha   90.00
_cell.angle_beta   90.00
_cell.angle_gamma   90.00
#
_symmetry.space_group_name_H-M   'P 1'
#
loop_
_entity.id
_entity.type
_entity.pdbx_description
1 polymer ?
#
loop_
_entity_poly.entity_id
_entity_poly.type
_entity_poly.pdbx_seq_one_letter_code
_entity_poly.pdbx_strand_id
1 'polypeptide(L)'
;MTDTRPLYPAPADGVRWRVLYEGSGFSMAETHPDEDTAYAAARAAAERAATGEQVSFVSRIGPALKTVLGVSILHWSDEVGDWRHHAWSWRDNAPGVDALTPLPADFWN
;
A
#
# COMPACT_ATOMS: atom_id res chain seq x y z
N MET A 1 -13.75 -21.44 -13.88
CA MET A 1 -13.55 -21.41 -12.42
C MET A 1 -12.42 -20.43 -12.16
N THR A 2 -12.75 -19.21 -11.78
CA THR A 2 -11.77 -18.23 -11.31
C THR A 2 -11.38 -18.65 -9.90
N ASP A 3 -10.11 -18.98 -9.69
CA ASP A 3 -9.53 -19.18 -8.36
C ASP A 3 -9.58 -17.82 -7.64
N THR A 4 -10.66 -17.55 -6.94
CA THR A 4 -10.85 -16.35 -6.09
C THR A 4 -10.13 -16.58 -4.76
N ARG A 5 -8.84 -16.89 -4.81
CA ARG A 5 -8.01 -16.72 -3.62
C ARG A 5 -7.73 -15.22 -3.53
N PRO A 6 -7.98 -14.59 -2.37
CA PRO A 6 -7.62 -13.20 -2.20
C PRO A 6 -6.12 -13.07 -2.48
N LEU A 7 -5.74 -12.03 -3.24
CA LEU A 7 -4.34 -11.75 -3.61
C LEU A 7 -3.44 -11.65 -2.38
N TYR A 8 -4.05 -11.39 -1.23
CA TYR A 8 -3.41 -11.25 0.05
C TYR A 8 -4.17 -12.03 1.13
N PRO A 9 -3.45 -12.65 2.09
CA PRO A 9 -4.11 -13.30 3.22
C PRO A 9 -4.90 -12.26 4.04
N ALA A 10 -5.95 -12.73 4.70
CA ALA A 10 -6.65 -11.98 5.72
C ALA A 10 -5.66 -11.48 6.79
N PRO A 11 -5.90 -10.30 7.38
CA PRO A 11 -5.03 -9.78 8.43
C PRO A 11 -5.00 -10.72 9.64
N ALA A 12 -3.86 -10.73 10.34
CA ALA A 12 -3.81 -11.23 11.70
C ALA A 12 -4.61 -10.28 12.62
N ASP A 13 -5.11 -10.80 13.75
CA ASP A 13 -5.96 -10.04 14.67
C ASP A 13 -5.39 -8.65 14.99
N GLY A 14 -6.21 -7.62 14.76
CA GLY A 14 -5.89 -6.22 15.05
C GLY A 14 -5.14 -5.43 13.96
N VAL A 15 -4.60 -6.07 12.92
CA VAL A 15 -3.76 -5.39 11.92
C VAL A 15 -4.52 -5.13 10.62
N ARG A 16 -5.34 -4.08 10.60
CA ARG A 16 -6.26 -3.80 9.47
C ARG A 16 -5.73 -2.83 8.42
N TRP A 17 -4.51 -2.34 8.60
CA TRP A 17 -3.90 -1.32 7.74
C TRP A 17 -2.70 -1.88 7.01
N ARG A 18 -2.58 -1.56 5.73
CA ARG A 18 -1.50 -2.03 4.88
C ARG A 18 -1.08 -0.98 3.88
N VAL A 19 0.22 -0.89 3.64
CA VAL A 19 0.78 -0.12 2.52
C VAL A 19 1.29 -1.10 1.48
N LEU A 20 0.84 -0.91 0.23
CA LEU A 20 1.31 -1.63 -0.93
C LEU A 20 2.31 -0.75 -1.69
N TYR A 21 3.50 -1.28 -1.90
CA TYR A 21 4.57 -0.67 -2.66
C TYR A 21 4.77 -1.45 -3.96
N GLU A 22 4.77 -0.72 -5.07
CA GLU A 22 4.90 -1.29 -6.41
C GLU A 22 6.10 -0.66 -7.11
N GLY A 23 6.80 -1.45 -7.91
CA GLY A 23 7.84 -0.94 -8.80
C GLY A 23 8.21 -1.97 -9.87
N SER A 24 9.25 -1.69 -10.64
CA SER A 24 9.61 -2.55 -11.77
C SER A 24 9.96 -3.96 -11.30
N GLY A 25 9.08 -4.92 -11.60
CA GLY A 25 9.27 -6.33 -11.27
C GLY A 25 9.09 -6.68 -9.79
N PHE A 26 8.48 -5.81 -8.97
CA PHE A 26 8.12 -6.16 -7.60
C PHE A 26 6.80 -5.54 -7.14
N SER A 27 6.17 -6.24 -6.21
CA SER A 27 5.02 -5.77 -5.43
C SER A 27 5.20 -6.28 -4.02
N MET A 28 5.14 -5.40 -3.03
CA MET A 28 5.36 -5.74 -1.63
C MET A 28 4.36 -5.02 -0.74
N ALA A 29 3.91 -5.71 0.29
CA ALA A 29 2.98 -5.18 1.27
C ALA A 29 3.63 -5.12 2.64
N GLU A 30 3.41 -4.02 3.34
CA GLU A 30 3.76 -3.84 4.76
C GLU A 30 2.49 -3.59 5.55
N THR A 31 2.35 -4.26 6.69
CA THR A 31 1.18 -4.14 7.55
C THR A 31 1.47 -3.23 8.74
N HIS A 32 0.52 -2.38 9.09
CA HIS A 32 0.67 -1.36 10.12
C HIS A 32 -0.43 -1.50 11.19
N PRO A 33 -0.16 -1.12 12.44
CA PRO A 33 -1.09 -1.27 13.55
C PRO A 33 -2.30 -0.33 13.43
N ASP A 34 -2.13 0.83 12.81
CA ASP A 34 -3.14 1.89 12.73
C ASP A 34 -3.01 2.69 11.42
N GLU A 35 -4.04 3.51 11.17
CA GLU A 35 -4.15 4.37 9.99
C GLU A 35 -2.97 5.34 9.90
N ASP A 36 -2.68 6.05 10.99
CA ASP A 36 -1.66 7.10 11.03
C ASP A 36 -0.28 6.54 10.67
N THR A 37 0.07 5.38 11.19
CA THR A 37 1.33 4.70 10.89
C THR A 37 1.40 4.28 9.42
N ALA A 38 0.29 3.78 8.85
CA ALA A 38 0.24 3.44 7.43
C ALA A 38 0.40 4.68 6.53
N TYR A 39 -0.28 5.79 6.85
CA TYR A 39 -0.13 7.05 6.12
C TYR A 39 1.28 7.61 6.23
N ALA A 40 1.89 7.58 7.42
CA ALA A 40 3.25 8.04 7.62
C ALA A 40 4.25 7.24 6.78
N ALA A 41 4.14 5.91 6.77
CA ALA A 41 4.97 5.04 5.96
C ALA A 41 4.77 5.28 4.44
N ALA A 42 3.51 5.37 4.00
CA ALA A 42 3.17 5.62 2.61
C ALA A 42 3.71 6.97 2.10
N ARG A 43 3.55 8.04 2.88
CA ARG A 43 4.06 9.38 2.55
C ARG A 43 5.58 9.40 2.50
N ALA A 44 6.25 8.84 3.51
CA ALA A 44 7.71 8.77 3.53
C ALA A 44 8.27 7.99 2.33
N ALA A 45 7.61 6.91 1.91
CA ALA A 45 8.01 6.17 0.72
C ALA A 45 7.76 6.95 -0.57
N ALA A 46 6.62 7.64 -0.69
CA ALA A 46 6.30 8.47 -1.85
C ALA A 46 7.26 9.68 -1.97
N GLU A 47 7.60 10.34 -0.86
CA GLU A 47 8.55 11.45 -0.81
C GLU A 47 9.95 11.03 -1.28
N ARG A 48 10.46 9.89 -0.78
CA ARG A 48 11.73 9.31 -1.24
C ARG A 48 11.69 8.94 -2.72
N ALA A 49 10.62 8.27 -3.13
CA ALA A 49 10.46 7.86 -4.52
C ALA A 49 10.43 9.08 -5.47
N ALA A 50 9.73 10.16 -5.08
CA ALA A 50 9.65 11.40 -5.85
C ALA A 50 11.00 12.12 -6.01
N THR A 51 11.97 11.91 -5.12
CA THR A 51 13.34 12.42 -5.25
C THR A 51 14.29 11.44 -5.94
N GLY A 52 13.79 10.28 -6.37
CA GLY A 52 14.58 9.19 -6.97
C GLY A 52 15.35 8.35 -5.95
N GLU A 53 15.11 8.54 -4.65
CA GLU A 53 15.70 7.73 -3.60
C GLU A 53 15.06 6.33 -3.55
N GLN A 54 15.87 5.32 -3.23
CA GLN A 54 15.39 3.96 -3.04
C GLN A 54 14.81 3.76 -1.65
N VAL A 55 13.74 2.98 -1.56
CA VAL A 55 13.13 2.58 -0.29
C VAL A 55 13.72 1.24 0.14
N SER A 56 14.11 1.16 1.41
CA SER A 56 14.64 -0.07 2.01
C SER A 56 13.51 -0.94 2.52
N PHE A 57 13.58 -2.22 2.20
CA PHE A 57 12.64 -3.22 2.66
C PHE A 57 13.38 -4.42 3.22
N VAL A 58 12.87 -4.98 4.32
CA VAL A 58 13.42 -6.19 4.91
C VAL A 58 12.64 -7.39 4.37
N SER A 59 13.34 -8.27 3.67
CA SER A 59 12.80 -9.55 3.20
C SER A 59 13.45 -10.72 3.93
N ARG A 60 12.97 -11.93 3.68
CA ARG A 60 13.57 -13.16 4.24
C ARG A 60 15.05 -13.33 3.90
N ILE A 61 15.49 -12.80 2.76
CA ILE A 61 16.89 -12.88 2.30
C ILE A 61 17.75 -11.70 2.77
N GLY A 62 17.17 -10.78 3.56
CA GLY A 62 17.84 -9.59 4.06
C GLY A 62 17.25 -8.28 3.51
N PRO A 63 17.87 -7.14 3.86
CA PRO A 63 17.44 -5.84 3.39
C PRO A 63 17.70 -5.69 1.88
N ALA A 64 16.75 -5.10 1.18
CA ALA A 64 16.85 -4.78 -0.23
C ALA A 64 16.37 -3.34 -0.47
N LEU A 65 17.15 -2.60 -1.24
CA LEU A 65 16.76 -1.29 -1.73
C LEU A 65 15.98 -1.45 -3.04
N LYS A 66 14.86 -0.74 -3.17
CA LYS A 66 13.99 -0.80 -4.34
C LYS A 66 13.55 0.59 -4.76
N THR A 67 13.50 0.83 -6.07
CA THR A 67 12.85 2.01 -6.66
C THR A 67 11.35 1.80 -6.65
N VAL A 68 10.64 2.56 -5.81
CA VAL A 68 9.18 2.51 -5.71
C VAL A 68 8.59 3.42 -6.80
N LEU A 69 7.63 2.91 -7.55
CA LEU A 69 6.90 3.62 -8.61
C LEU A 69 5.43 3.83 -8.27
N GLY A 70 4.92 3.14 -7.26
CA GLY A 70 3.55 3.30 -6.78
C GLY A 70 3.40 2.96 -5.31
N VAL A 71 2.52 3.70 -4.65
CA VAL A 71 2.18 3.51 -3.23
C VAL A 71 0.67 3.54 -3.07
N SER A 72 0.10 2.55 -2.40
CA SER A 72 -1.33 2.49 -2.09
C SER A 72 -1.55 2.18 -0.62
N ILE A 73 -2.50 2.87 0.01
CA ILE A 73 -2.94 2.57 1.38
C ILE A 73 -4.20 1.71 1.27
N LEU A 74 -4.15 0.54 1.89
CA LEU A 74 -5.24 -0.43 1.90
C LEU A 74 -5.77 -0.61 3.32
N HIS A 75 -7.08 -0.79 3.42
CA HIS A 75 -7.77 -1.18 4.65
C HIS A 75 -8.55 -2.48 4.41
N TRP A 76 -8.56 -3.37 5.40
CA TRP A 76 -9.33 -4.61 5.31
C TRP A 76 -10.83 -4.33 5.45
N SER A 77 -11.62 -4.80 4.48
CA SER A 77 -13.08 -4.74 4.55
C SER A 77 -13.64 -6.11 4.92
N ASP A 78 -14.28 -6.19 6.10
CA ASP A 78 -14.95 -7.41 6.56
C ASP A 78 -16.18 -7.76 5.71
N GLU A 79 -16.83 -6.76 5.11
CA GLU A 79 -18.01 -6.94 4.27
C GLU A 79 -17.69 -7.76 3.02
N VAL A 80 -16.58 -7.42 2.36
CA VAL A 80 -16.15 -8.07 1.11
C VAL A 80 -15.11 -9.17 1.33
N GLY A 81 -14.55 -9.26 2.55
CA GLY A 81 -13.50 -10.22 2.89
C GLY A 81 -12.21 -10.00 2.10
N ASP A 82 -11.86 -8.74 1.79
CA ASP A 82 -10.67 -8.39 1.02
C ASP A 82 -10.10 -7.00 1.40
N TRP A 83 -8.86 -6.76 0.99
CA TRP A 83 -8.18 -5.48 1.11
C TRP A 83 -8.71 -4.49 0.06
N ARG A 84 -9.17 -3.33 0.50
CA ARG A 84 -9.67 -2.24 -0.36
C ARG A 84 -8.74 -1.05 -0.31
N HIS A 85 -8.62 -0.31 -1.40
CA HIS A 85 -7.93 0.98 -1.33
C HIS A 85 -8.72 1.88 -0.39
N HIS A 86 -8.00 2.47 0.56
CA HIS A 86 -8.50 3.47 1.47
C HIS A 86 -8.24 4.88 0.95
N ALA A 87 -7.18 5.06 0.17
CA ALA A 87 -6.74 6.34 -0.37
C ALA A 87 -6.46 6.24 -1.88
N TRP A 88 -6.47 7.39 -2.55
CA TRP A 88 -5.95 7.50 -3.92
C TRP A 88 -4.48 7.07 -3.96
N SER A 89 -4.13 6.18 -4.89
CA SER A 89 -2.76 5.71 -5.04
C SER A 89 -1.84 6.83 -5.51
N TRP A 90 -0.64 6.89 -4.95
CA TRP A 90 0.45 7.68 -5.52
C TRP A 90 1.15 6.89 -6.63
N ARG A 91 1.55 7.58 -7.70
CA ARG A 91 2.26 7.03 -8.86
C ARG A 91 3.38 7.98 -9.26
N ASP A 92 4.59 7.47 -9.45
CA ASP A 92 5.76 8.27 -9.80
C ASP A 92 5.62 8.97 -11.16
N ASN A 93 5.06 8.25 -12.15
CA ASN A 93 4.89 8.77 -13.51
C ASN A 93 3.72 9.75 -13.69
N ALA A 94 2.82 9.86 -12.69
CA ALA A 94 1.65 10.72 -12.71
C ALA A 94 1.13 10.95 -11.28
N PRO A 95 1.87 11.71 -10.43
CA PRO A 95 1.45 11.94 -9.06
C PRO A 95 0.22 12.84 -9.08
N GLY A 96 -0.94 12.27 -8.72
CA GLY A 96 -2.16 13.03 -8.56
C GLY A 96 -2.06 14.01 -7.39
N VAL A 97 -2.70 15.18 -7.51
CA VAL A 97 -2.75 16.18 -6.43
C VAL A 97 -3.40 15.64 -5.17
N ASP A 98 -4.32 14.69 -5.32
CA ASP A 98 -5.04 14.03 -4.24
C ASP A 98 -4.38 12.69 -3.83
N ALA A 99 -3.18 12.39 -4.31
CA ALA A 99 -2.49 11.15 -3.96
C ALA A 99 -2.32 11.02 -2.44
N LEU A 100 -2.59 9.82 -1.92
CA LEU A 100 -2.58 9.54 -0.48
C LEU A 100 -3.53 10.44 0.32
N THR A 101 -4.66 10.81 -0.27
CA THR A 101 -5.82 11.34 0.44
C THR A 101 -6.92 10.27 0.53
N PRO A 102 -7.67 10.19 1.65
CA PRO A 102 -8.73 9.20 1.80
C PRO A 102 -9.76 9.28 0.65
N LEU A 103 -10.21 8.12 0.19
CA LEU A 103 -11.32 8.04 -0.73
C LEU A 103 -12.62 8.49 -0.04
N PRO A 104 -13.59 9.03 -0.78
CA PRO A 104 -14.93 9.28 -0.26
C PRO A 104 -15.51 8.01 0.40
N ALA A 105 -16.27 8.18 1.48
CA ALA A 105 -16.84 7.06 2.25
C ALA A 105 -17.76 6.16 1.43
N ASP A 106 -18.33 6.68 0.34
CA ASP A 106 -19.22 6.00 -0.60
C ASP A 106 -18.52 5.46 -1.85
N PHE A 107 -17.20 5.58 -1.96
CA PHE A 107 -16.45 5.23 -3.17
C PHE A 107 -16.61 3.77 -3.61
N TRP A 108 -16.82 2.85 -2.65
CA TRP A 108 -16.95 1.41 -2.91
C TRP A 108 -18.39 0.89 -2.88
N ASN A 109 -19.38 1.77 -2.64
CA ASN A 109 -20.81 1.41 -2.57
C ASN A 109 -21.45 1.24 -3.95
#